data_AF-A0A923RSM0-F1
#
_entry.id   AF-A0A923RSM0-F1
#
_cell.length_a   1.000
_cell.length_b   1.000
_cell.length_c   1.000
_cell.angle_alpha   90.00
_cell.angle_beta   90.00
_cell.angle_gamma   90.00
#
_symmetry.space_group_name_H-M   'P 1'
#
loop_
_entity.id
_entity.type
_entity.pdbx_description
1 polymer ?
#
loop_
_entity_poly.entity_id
_entity_poly.type
_entity_poly.pdbx_seq_one_letter_code
_entity_poly.pdbx_strand_id
1 'polypeptide(L)'
;MEQEELEYTPTTFDIETQSKNLQILKTFIPYMEGGNQKNFAVLVKFMELRNVITIFNQEPSSLSMCSYDDSSEKAFHLLNDIKKFCTPAEQDSIDMMMTAFQMFSSYDTMFHATTE
;
A
#
# COMPACT_ATOMS: atom_id res chain seq x y z
N MET A 1 1.81 29.48 8.01
CA MET A 1 1.87 28.25 7.18
C MET A 1 2.00 27.12 8.17
N GLU A 2 0.87 26.51 8.52
CA GLU A 2 0.86 25.27 9.29
C GLU A 2 1.51 24.22 8.38
N GLN A 3 2.69 23.73 8.78
CA GLN A 3 3.23 22.53 8.17
C GLN A 3 2.28 21.42 8.54
N GLU A 4 1.55 20.91 7.56
CA GLU A 4 0.78 19.68 7.69
C GLU A 4 1.78 18.60 8.12
N GLU A 5 1.68 18.17 9.39
CA GLU A 5 2.45 17.03 9.89
C GLU A 5 1.99 15.84 9.04
N LEU A 6 2.81 15.46 8.05
CA LEU A 6 2.57 14.28 7.24
C LEU A 6 2.64 13.06 8.16
N GLU A 7 1.49 12.64 8.66
CA GLU A 7 1.34 11.41 9.42
C GLU A 7 1.77 10.25 8.52
N TYR A 8 2.84 9.56 8.91
CA TYR A 8 3.35 8.44 8.13
C TYR A 8 2.36 7.27 8.18
N THR A 9 1.73 6.98 7.04
CA THR A 9 0.84 5.84 6.86
C THR A 9 1.59 4.72 6.13
N PRO A 10 1.92 3.58 6.77
CA PRO A 10 2.61 2.49 6.08
C PRO A 10 1.67 1.75 5.12
N THR A 11 2.18 1.41 3.94
CA THR A 11 1.48 0.50 3.01
C THR A 11 1.63 -0.95 3.47
N THR A 12 0.79 -1.85 2.95
CA THR A 12 0.97 -3.31 3.12
C THR A 12 2.37 -3.74 2.65
N PHE A 13 2.88 -3.13 1.58
CA PHE A 13 4.23 -3.38 1.09
C PHE A 13 5.31 -2.95 2.10
N ASP A 14 5.14 -1.81 2.77
CA ASP A 14 6.06 -1.38 3.83
C ASP A 14 6.01 -2.34 5.02
N ILE A 15 4.83 -2.82 5.41
CA ILE A 15 4.70 -3.75 6.55
C ILE A 15 5.46 -5.06 6.26
N GLU A 16 5.29 -5.61 5.06
CA GLU A 16 5.90 -6.90 4.68
C GLU A 16 7.42 -6.80 4.47
N THR A 17 7.91 -5.69 3.91
CA THR A 17 9.33 -5.54 3.55
C THR A 17 10.21 -5.07 4.72
N GLN A 18 9.59 -4.52 5.76
CA GLN A 18 10.27 -4.03 6.94
C GLN A 18 10.42 -5.13 8.00
N SER A 19 11.38 -4.95 8.91
CA SER A 19 11.52 -5.83 10.08
C SER A 19 11.87 -5.01 11.31
N LYS A 20 11.60 -5.56 12.51
CA LYS A 20 11.99 -4.93 13.78
C LYS A 20 13.48 -4.55 13.79
N ASN A 21 14.34 -5.44 13.28
CA ASN A 21 15.78 -5.21 13.23
C ASN A 21 16.13 -4.07 12.28
N LEU A 22 15.49 -3.97 11.11
CA LEU A 22 15.69 -2.85 10.19
C LEU A 22 15.25 -1.52 10.78
N GLN A 23 14.11 -1.50 11.49
CA GLN A 23 13.64 -0.28 12.15
C GLN A 23 14.62 0.17 13.23
N ILE A 24 15.16 -0.76 14.03
CA ILE A 24 16.25 -0.46 14.97
C ILE A 24 17.49 0.06 14.25
N LEU A 25 17.90 -0.54 13.12
CA LEU A 25 19.06 -0.06 12.37
C LEU A 25 18.86 1.37 11.85
N LYS A 26 17.66 1.71 11.38
CA LYS A 26 17.32 3.06 10.92
C LYS A 26 17.43 4.11 12.03
N THR A 27 17.09 3.78 13.27
CA THR A 27 17.14 4.77 14.36
C THR A 27 18.56 5.22 14.67
N PHE A 28 19.60 4.45 14.32
CA PHE A 28 20.99 4.89 14.51
C PHE A 28 21.42 5.96 13.50
N ILE A 29 20.85 5.96 12.28
CA ILE A 29 21.31 6.80 11.17
C ILE A 29 21.40 8.29 11.57
N PRO A 30 20.39 8.91 12.20
CA PRO A 30 20.46 10.33 12.59
C PRO A 30 21.57 10.66 13.59
N TYR A 31 22.06 9.68 14.35
CA TYR A 31 23.09 9.86 15.38
C TYR A 31 24.51 9.56 14.87
N MET A 32 24.67 9.16 13.62
CA MET A 32 25.99 8.91 13.02
C MET A 32 26.60 10.19 12.44
N GLU A 33 27.90 10.37 12.66
CA GLU A 33 28.64 11.53 12.16
C GLU A 33 29.28 11.27 10.78
N GLY A 34 29.21 12.27 9.89
CA GLY A 34 30.02 12.36 8.68
C GLY A 34 29.82 11.26 7.63
N GLY A 35 30.90 10.90 6.92
CA GLY A 35 30.85 10.03 5.74
C GLY A 35 30.32 8.60 5.98
N ASN A 36 30.35 8.13 7.23
CA ASN A 36 29.85 6.80 7.58
C ASN A 36 28.32 6.73 7.62
N GLN A 37 27.64 7.85 7.88
CA GLN A 37 26.18 7.93 7.91
C GLN A 37 25.58 7.55 6.55
N LYS A 38 26.13 8.11 5.45
CA LYS A 38 25.69 7.81 4.08
C LYS A 38 25.87 6.32 3.76
N ASN A 39 27.05 5.76 4.03
CA ASN A 39 27.35 4.37 3.73
C ASN A 39 26.46 3.41 4.52
N PHE A 40 26.18 3.72 5.79
CA PHE A 40 25.30 2.92 6.62
C PHE A 40 23.83 3.03 6.18
N ALA A 41 23.35 4.22 5.83
CA ALA A 41 22.00 4.39 5.27
C ALA A 41 21.80 3.59 3.98
N VAL A 42 22.81 3.58 3.09
CA VAL A 42 22.81 2.76 1.87
C VAL A 42 22.77 1.27 2.21
N LEU A 43 23.54 0.82 3.20
CA LEU A 43 23.52 -0.57 3.64
C LEU A 43 22.14 -0.99 4.18
N VAL A 44 21.51 -0.15 5.00
CA VAL A 44 20.15 -0.40 5.52
C VAL A 44 19.14 -0.51 4.36
N LYS A 45 19.23 0.37 3.36
CA LYS A 45 18.39 0.27 2.16
C LYS A 45 18.65 -0.97 1.33
N PHE A 46 19.90 -1.42 1.25
CA PHE A 46 20.22 -2.69 0.61
C PHE A 46 19.59 -3.88 1.34
N MET A 47 19.55 -3.86 2.67
CA MET A 47 18.88 -4.90 3.45
C MET A 47 17.36 -4.90 3.25
N GLU A 48 16.71 -3.74 3.14
CA GLU A 48 15.30 -3.65 2.73
C GLU A 48 15.06 -4.27 1.35
N LEU A 49 15.90 -3.92 0.37
CA LEU A 49 15.82 -4.48 -0.98
C LEU A 49 15.95 -6.00 -0.98
N ARG A 50 16.86 -6.54 -0.15
CA ARG A 50 16.99 -8.00 0.00
C ARG A 50 15.71 -8.64 0.55
N ASN A 51 15.00 -7.99 1.47
CA ASN A 51 13.72 -8.48 1.97
C ASN A 51 12.67 -8.51 0.86
N VAL A 52 12.58 -7.44 0.05
CA VAL A 52 11.69 -7.39 -1.13
C VAL A 52 11.93 -8.61 -2.03
N ILE A 53 13.18 -8.84 -2.43
CA ILE A 53 13.56 -9.98 -3.28
C ILE A 53 13.15 -11.31 -2.62
N THR A 54 13.34 -11.44 -1.30
CA THR A 54 13.00 -12.66 -0.57
C THR A 54 11.49 -12.93 -0.59
N ILE A 55 10.66 -11.90 -0.39
CA ILE A 55 9.19 -12.03 -0.37
C ILE A 55 8.66 -12.48 -1.73
N PHE A 56 9.18 -11.92 -2.83
CA PHE A 56 8.73 -12.29 -4.18
C PHE A 56 9.30 -13.62 -4.69
N ASN A 57 10.40 -14.10 -4.11
CA ASN A 57 10.97 -15.41 -4.45
C ASN A 57 10.31 -16.58 -3.69
N GLN A 58 9.44 -16.31 -2.72
CA GLN A 58 8.64 -17.33 -2.03
C GLN A 58 7.31 -17.50 -2.76
N GLU A 59 6.91 -18.73 -3.10
CA GLU A 59 5.56 -19.03 -3.61
C GLU A 59 4.72 -19.78 -2.56
N PRO A 60 3.47 -19.35 -2.31
CA PRO A 60 2.87 -18.09 -2.76
C PRO A 60 3.52 -16.89 -2.05
N SER A 61 3.73 -15.78 -2.75
CA SER A 61 4.31 -14.58 -2.13
C SER A 61 3.31 -14.01 -1.14
N SER A 62 3.76 -13.58 0.05
CA SER A 62 2.85 -13.04 1.09
C SER A 62 2.08 -11.79 0.63
N LEU A 63 2.58 -11.12 -0.40
CA LEU A 63 1.96 -9.97 -1.06
C LEU A 63 1.00 -10.34 -2.21
N SER A 64 0.98 -11.60 -2.65
CA SER A 64 0.02 -12.05 -3.64
C SER A 64 -1.37 -12.12 -3.00
N MET A 65 -2.21 -11.13 -3.33
CA MET A 65 -3.64 -11.10 -3.02
C MET A 65 -4.36 -12.17 -3.87
N CYS A 66 -4.12 -13.44 -3.54
CA CYS A 66 -4.56 -14.62 -4.28
C CYS A 66 -6.05 -14.98 -4.08
N SER A 67 -6.93 -14.00 -3.85
CA SER A 67 -8.32 -14.30 -3.47
C SER A 67 -9.40 -13.53 -4.22
N TYR A 68 -9.05 -12.68 -5.17
CA TYR A 68 -10.05 -11.94 -5.95
C TYR A 68 -10.03 -12.43 -7.40
N ASP A 69 -10.91 -13.37 -7.73
CA ASP A 69 -11.11 -13.77 -9.12
C ASP A 69 -11.80 -12.64 -9.92
N ASP A 70 -12.45 -11.68 -9.25
CA ASP A 70 -13.07 -10.51 -9.87
C ASP A 70 -12.13 -9.29 -9.95
N SER A 71 -11.96 -8.78 -11.17
CA SER A 71 -11.24 -7.53 -11.46
C SER A 71 -11.86 -6.28 -10.83
N SER A 72 -13.17 -6.25 -10.64
CA SER A 72 -13.91 -5.15 -10.03
C SER A 72 -13.59 -5.04 -8.53
N GLU A 73 -13.57 -6.17 -7.84
CA GLU A 73 -13.24 -6.26 -6.42
C GLU A 73 -11.78 -5.83 -6.15
N LYS A 74 -10.85 -6.22 -7.03
CA LYS A 74 -9.45 -5.74 -6.99
C LYS A 74 -9.36 -4.22 -7.11
N ALA A 75 -10.09 -3.61 -8.05
CA ALA A 75 -10.10 -2.17 -8.22
C ALA A 75 -10.68 -1.45 -6.98
N PHE A 76 -11.72 -2.02 -6.37
CA PHE A 76 -12.32 -1.48 -5.15
C PHE A 76 -11.36 -1.54 -3.95
N HIS A 77 -10.66 -2.65 -3.76
CA HIS A 77 -9.63 -2.76 -2.71
C HIS A 77 -8.47 -1.79 -2.94
N LEU A 78 -7.99 -1.67 -4.18
CA LEU A 78 -6.94 -0.72 -4.54
C LEU A 78 -7.36 0.73 -4.23
N LEU A 79 -8.57 1.13 -4.61
CA LEU A 79 -9.09 2.48 -4.34
C LEU A 79 -9.20 2.75 -2.84
N ASN A 80 -9.62 1.77 -2.04
CA ASN A 80 -9.63 1.88 -0.57
C ASN A 80 -8.23 2.06 0.01
N ASP A 81 -7.23 1.37 -0.53
CA ASP A 81 -5.85 1.53 -0.08
C ASP A 81 -5.27 2.89 -0.48
N ILE A 82 -5.57 3.39 -1.69
CA ILE A 82 -5.19 4.72 -2.15
C ILE A 82 -5.83 5.81 -1.28
N LYS A 83 -7.10 5.65 -0.91
CA LYS A 83 -7.87 6.61 -0.11
C LYS A 83 -7.16 7.01 1.19
N LYS A 84 -6.38 6.10 1.79
CA LYS A 84 -5.59 6.34 3.02
C LYS A 84 -4.53 7.45 2.86
N PHE A 85 -4.13 7.77 1.62
CA PHE A 85 -3.11 8.76 1.30
C PHE A 85 -3.69 10.06 0.72
N CYS A 86 -5.03 10.14 0.63
CA CYS A 86 -5.74 11.24 -0.02
C CYS A 86 -6.17 12.31 1.00
N THR A 87 -6.24 13.55 0.53
CA THR A 87 -6.90 14.65 1.25
C THR A 87 -8.41 14.38 1.40
N PRO A 88 -9.10 15.02 2.36
CA PRO A 88 -10.55 14.81 2.54
C PRO A 88 -11.37 15.01 1.25
N ALA A 89 -11.04 16.01 0.43
CA ALA A 89 -11.73 16.26 -0.84
C ALA A 89 -11.50 15.15 -1.89
N GLU A 90 -10.30 14.59 -1.94
CA GLU A 90 -9.98 13.45 -2.81
C GLU A 90 -10.65 12.16 -2.31
N GLN A 91 -10.73 11.98 -0.98
CA GLN A 91 -11.44 10.86 -0.38
C GLN A 91 -12.94 10.88 -0.74
N ASP A 92 -13.58 12.05 -0.66
CA ASP A 92 -14.99 12.22 -1.08
C ASP A 92 -15.17 11.89 -2.56
N SER A 93 -14.22 12.29 -3.41
CA SER A 93 -14.25 11.99 -4.85
C SER A 93 -14.14 10.50 -5.14
N ILE A 94 -13.27 9.80 -4.41
CA ILE A 94 -13.10 8.35 -4.48
C ILE A 94 -14.39 7.64 -4.02
N ASP A 95 -15.01 8.10 -2.93
CA ASP A 95 -16.25 7.51 -2.41
C ASP A 95 -17.41 7.65 -3.41
N MET A 96 -17.52 8.80 -4.08
CA MET A 96 -18.52 8.99 -5.13
C MET A 96 -18.31 8.02 -6.30
N MET A 97 -17.06 7.84 -6.75
CA MET A 97 -16.72 6.90 -7.82
C MET A 97 -17.03 5.44 -7.43
N MET A 98 -16.65 5.04 -6.22
CA MET A 98 -16.92 3.70 -5.69
C MET A 98 -18.42 3.43 -5.56
N THR A 99 -19.18 4.41 -5.07
CA THR A 99 -20.65 4.32 -4.98
C THR A 99 -21.28 4.18 -6.37
N ALA A 100 -20.82 4.95 -7.35
CA ALA A 100 -21.31 4.84 -8.73
C ALA A 100 -21.05 3.44 -9.32
N PHE A 101 -19.86 2.88 -9.14
CA PHE A 101 -19.55 1.52 -9.60
C PHE A 101 -20.45 0.44 -8.98
N GLN A 102 -20.72 0.54 -7.68
CA GLN A 102 -21.63 -0.39 -6.99
C GLN A 102 -23.05 -0.29 -7.51
N MET A 103 -23.54 0.92 -7.81
CA MET A 103 -24.85 1.09 -8.45
C MET A 103 -24.87 0.46 -9.84
N PHE A 104 -23.87 0.72 -10.68
CA PHE A 104 -23.77 0.14 -12.03
C PHE A 104 -23.74 -1.39 -12.01
N SER A 105 -22.94 -2.02 -11.14
CA SER A 105 -22.90 -3.49 -11.05
C SER A 105 -24.22 -4.09 -10.53
N SER A 106 -24.89 -3.41 -9.61
CA SER A 106 -26.20 -3.83 -9.09
C SER A 106 -27.29 -3.76 -10.16
N TYR A 107 -27.26 -2.72 -11.01
CA TYR A 107 -28.16 -2.63 -12.16
C TYR A 107 -27.90 -3.73 -13.18
N ASP A 108 -26.64 -3.95 -13.56
CA ASP A 108 -26.24 -4.98 -14.52
C ASP A 108 -26.71 -6.38 -14.07
N THR A 109 -26.51 -6.69 -12.78
CA THR A 109 -26.96 -7.95 -12.16
C THR A 109 -28.49 -8.10 -12.19
N MET A 110 -29.24 -7.04 -11.85
CA MET A 110 -30.72 -7.10 -11.83
C MET A 110 -31.35 -7.20 -13.22
N PHE A 111 -30.78 -6.52 -14.23
CA PHE A 111 -31.28 -6.57 -15.60
C PHE A 111 -30.86 -7.85 -16.35
N HIS A 112 -29.68 -8.42 -16.05
CA HIS A 112 -29.31 -9.72 -16.58
C HIS A 112 -30.06 -10.89 -15.91
N ALA A 113 -30.37 -10.80 -14.61
CA ALA A 113 -31.14 -11.83 -13.89
C ALA A 113 -32.63 -11.90 -14.28
N THR A 114 -33.17 -10.90 -15.00
CA THR A 114 -34.57 -10.86 -15.42
C THR A 114 -34.79 -11.33 -16.87
N THR A 115 -33.76 -11.85 -17.54
CA THR A 115 -33.84 -12.29 -18.95
C THR A 115 -33.74 -13.82 -19.13
N GLU A 116 -33.80 -14.61 -18.07
CA GLU A 116 -34.04 -16.07 -18.09
C GLU A 116 -35.37 -16.42 -17.43
#